data_AF-A0A5A7RXM1-F1
#
_entry.id   AF-A0A5A7RXM1-F1
#
_cell.length_a   1.000
_cell.length_b   1.000
_cell.length_c   1.000
_cell.angle_alpha   90.00
_cell.angle_beta   90.00
_cell.angle_gamma   90.00
#
_symmetry.space_group_name_H-M   'P 1'
#
loop_
_entity.id
_entity.type
_entity.pdbx_description
1 polymer ?
#
loop_
_entity_poly.entity_id
_entity_poly.type
_entity_poly.pdbx_seq_one_letter_code
_entity_poly.pdbx_strand_id
1 'polypeptide(L)'
;WSKAIINSCINPITAVFDIKNGEIIKHPILYSIAETICRESTKVAVARGIEIGEEDTLKKLRQVIENTSDTSENYSSMVQSLRKRKPTEIDSINGIIVKEGKKKGIDTSINELFLKMVKMRERAEVKG
;
A
#
# COMPACT_ATOMS: atom_id res chain seq x y z
N TRP A 1 -11.00 -6.63 -3.13
CA TRP A 1 -10.63 -5.93 -1.87
C TRP A 1 -9.42 -6.53 -1.19
N SER A 2 -9.37 -7.83 -0.84
CA SER A 2 -8.18 -8.42 -0.19
C SER A 2 -6.84 -8.10 -0.90
N LYS A 3 -6.73 -8.33 -2.22
CA LYS A 3 -5.51 -7.95 -2.99
C LYS A 3 -5.21 -6.45 -2.96
N ALA A 4 -6.24 -5.60 -3.06
CA ALA A 4 -6.08 -4.15 -3.04
C ALA A 4 -5.59 -3.66 -1.67
N ILE A 5 -6.07 -4.26 -0.58
CA ILE A 5 -5.59 -3.99 0.79
C ILE A 5 -4.11 -4.36 0.92
N ILE A 6 -3.71 -5.55 0.45
CA ILE A 6 -2.28 -5.93 0.53
C ILE A 6 -1.40 -5.00 -0.31
N ASN A 7 -1.82 -4.68 -1.53
CA ASN A 7 -1.06 -3.77 -2.38
C ASN A 7 -1.04 -2.34 -1.81
N SER A 8 -2.10 -1.87 -1.14
CA SER A 8 -2.11 -0.54 -0.52
C SER A 8 -1.10 -0.41 0.61
N CYS A 9 -0.79 -1.53 1.28
CA CYS A 9 0.21 -1.59 2.35
C CYS A 9 1.64 -1.63 1.79
N ILE A 10 1.90 -2.43 0.76
CA ILE A 10 3.26 -2.74 0.29
C ILE A 10 3.74 -1.77 -0.78
N ASN A 11 2.94 -1.56 -1.82
CA ASN A 11 3.37 -0.85 -3.03
C ASN A 11 3.77 0.60 -2.76
N PRO A 12 2.99 1.43 -2.04
CA PRO A 12 3.39 2.80 -1.82
C PRO A 12 4.55 2.96 -0.84
N ILE A 13 4.67 2.09 0.18
CA ILE A 13 5.80 2.12 1.12
C ILE A 13 7.08 1.83 0.35
N THR A 14 7.11 0.71 -0.39
CA THR A 14 8.28 0.34 -1.20
C THR A 14 8.62 1.42 -2.24
N ALA A 15 7.61 2.03 -2.88
CA ALA A 15 7.81 3.10 -3.86
C ALA A 15 8.41 4.38 -3.27
N VAL A 16 7.95 4.79 -2.09
CA VAL A 16 8.46 5.99 -1.41
C VAL A 16 9.92 5.81 -1.00
N PHE A 17 10.27 4.65 -0.45
CA PHE A 17 11.62 4.38 0.09
C PHE A 17 12.57 3.70 -0.91
N ASP A 18 12.08 3.33 -2.10
CA ASP A 18 12.81 2.58 -3.13
C ASP A 18 13.46 1.27 -2.62
N ILE A 19 12.68 0.49 -1.87
CA ILE A 19 13.11 -0.78 -1.26
C ILE A 19 12.35 -1.98 -1.84
N LYS A 20 12.91 -3.18 -1.64
CA LYS A 20 12.22 -4.45 -1.97
C LYS A 20 11.08 -4.71 -1.00
N ASN A 21 10.11 -5.54 -1.39
CA ASN A 21 8.93 -5.82 -0.57
C ASN A 21 9.28 -6.37 0.81
N GLY A 22 10.25 -7.29 0.88
CA GLY A 22 10.70 -7.94 2.10
C GLY A 22 11.46 -7.02 3.07
N GLU A 23 11.89 -5.84 2.64
CA GLU A 23 12.54 -4.89 3.54
C GLU A 23 11.54 -4.28 4.55
N ILE A 24 10.24 -4.28 4.24
CA ILE A 24 9.21 -3.74 5.13
C ILE A 24 9.24 -4.46 6.49
N ILE A 25 9.29 -5.81 6.52
CA ILE A 25 9.26 -6.56 7.78
C ILE A 25 10.57 -6.42 8.58
N LYS A 26 11.68 -6.09 7.92
CA LYS A 26 12.99 -5.87 8.56
C LYS A 26 13.05 -4.54 9.31
N HIS A 27 12.14 -3.61 9.03
CA HIS A 27 12.07 -2.30 9.64
C HIS A 27 10.77 -2.14 10.45
N PRO A 28 10.81 -2.26 11.80
CA PRO A 28 9.60 -2.25 12.63
C PRO A 28 8.69 -1.03 12.42
N ILE A 29 9.28 0.14 12.13
CA ILE A 29 8.53 1.37 11.83
C ILE A 29 7.74 1.22 10.52
N LEU A 30 8.37 0.70 9.45
CA LEU A 30 7.70 0.50 8.17
C LEU A 30 6.62 -0.56 8.26
N TYR A 31 6.87 -1.64 8.99
CA TYR A 31 5.88 -2.67 9.22
C TYR A 31 4.67 -2.13 10.00
N SER A 32 4.88 -1.35 11.05
CA SER A 32 3.79 -0.71 11.81
C SER A 32 2.95 0.21 10.92
N ILE A 33 3.58 0.98 10.02
CA ILE A 33 2.87 1.80 9.02
C ILE A 33 2.03 0.92 8.08
N ALA A 34 2.59 -0.19 7.59
CA ALA A 34 1.87 -1.12 6.73
C ALA A 34 0.64 -1.72 7.43
N GLU A 35 0.75 -2.05 8.73
CA GLU A 35 -0.38 -2.50 9.54
C GLU A 35 -1.45 -1.42 9.69
N THR A 36 -1.08 -0.15 9.93
CA THR A 36 -2.05 0.95 9.99
C THR A 36 -2.81 1.11 8.68
N ILE A 37 -2.11 1.10 7.54
CA ILE A 37 -2.72 1.16 6.21
C ILE A 37 -3.66 -0.04 6.00
N CYS A 38 -3.26 -1.23 6.44
CA CYS A 38 -4.09 -2.44 6.37
C CYS A 38 -5.41 -2.25 7.11
N ARG A 39 -5.35 -1.78 8.37
CA ARG A 39 -6.55 -1.53 9.20
C ARG A 39 -7.47 -0.48 8.60
N GLU A 40 -6.93 0.65 8.12
CA GLU A 40 -7.71 1.68 7.41
C GLU A 40 -8.43 1.08 6.20
N SER A 41 -7.69 0.35 5.36
CA SER A 41 -8.22 -0.24 4.12
C SER A 41 -9.28 -1.32 4.40
N THR A 42 -9.08 -2.12 5.45
CA THR A 42 -10.03 -3.15 5.88
C THR A 42 -11.32 -2.51 6.40
N LYS A 43 -11.25 -1.45 7.22
CA LYS A 43 -12.45 -0.71 7.67
C LYS A 43 -13.27 -0.19 6.49
N VAL A 44 -12.60 0.35 5.47
CA VAL A 44 -13.26 0.81 4.24
C VAL A 44 -13.93 -0.35 3.48
N ALA A 45 -13.26 -1.51 3.37
CA ALA A 45 -13.83 -2.68 2.72
C ALA A 45 -15.08 -3.20 3.47
N VAL A 46 -15.03 -3.30 4.79
CA VAL A 46 -16.15 -3.72 5.65
C VAL A 46 -17.33 -2.77 5.50
N ALA A 47 -17.10 -1.45 5.53
CA ALA A 47 -18.17 -0.45 5.35
C ALA A 47 -18.78 -0.42 3.93
N ARG A 48 -18.17 -1.15 2.98
CA ARG A 48 -18.71 -1.42 1.64
C ARG A 48 -19.45 -2.75 1.55
N GLY A 49 -19.66 -3.45 2.66
CA GLY A 49 -20.34 -4.74 2.70
C GLY A 49 -19.47 -5.91 2.26
N ILE A 50 -18.14 -5.76 2.28
CA ILE A 50 -17.23 -6.86 2.01
C ILE A 50 -16.98 -7.63 3.30
N GLU A 51 -17.27 -8.93 3.28
CA GLU A 51 -16.97 -9.83 4.39
C GLU A 51 -15.47 -10.12 4.44
N ILE A 52 -14.75 -9.37 5.29
CA ILE A 52 -13.32 -9.55 5.52
C ILE A 52 -12.95 -9.15 6.95
N GLY A 53 -12.16 -10.00 7.61
CA GLY A 53 -11.68 -9.77 8.97
C GLY A 53 -10.36 -8.99 8.99
N GLU A 54 -10.21 -8.12 9.99
CA GLU A 54 -8.96 -7.40 10.23
C GLU A 54 -7.79 -8.35 10.48
N GLU A 55 -7.97 -9.34 11.36
CA GLU A 55 -6.96 -10.33 11.69
C GLU A 55 -6.49 -11.11 10.46
N ASP A 56 -7.42 -11.53 9.60
CA ASP A 56 -7.10 -12.24 8.35
C ASP A 56 -6.31 -11.37 7.38
N THR A 57 -6.64 -10.09 7.28
CA THR A 57 -5.89 -9.16 6.42
C THR A 57 -4.47 -8.91 6.90
N LEU A 58 -4.26 -8.80 8.21
CA LEU A 58 -2.92 -8.66 8.79
C LEU A 58 -2.10 -9.93 8.64
N LYS A 59 -2.68 -11.10 8.93
CA LYS A 59 -2.02 -12.39 8.72
C LYS A 59 -1.58 -12.52 7.26
N LYS A 60 -2.46 -12.15 6.33
CA LYS A 60 -2.13 -12.17 4.89
C LYS A 60 -1.06 -11.13 4.52
N LEU A 61 -1.10 -9.93 5.08
CA LEU A 61 -0.05 -8.92 4.88
C LEU A 61 1.31 -9.47 5.30
N ARG A 62 1.38 -9.99 6.53
CA ARG A 62 2.59 -10.61 7.08
C ARG A 62 3.08 -11.74 6.19
N GLN A 63 2.19 -12.66 5.82
CA GLN A 63 2.52 -13.78 4.93
C GLN A 63 3.08 -13.31 3.57
N VAL A 64 2.51 -12.27 2.95
CA VAL A 64 2.99 -11.77 1.65
C VAL A 64 4.36 -11.09 1.75
N ILE A 65 4.62 -10.37 2.85
CA ILE A 65 5.92 -9.73 3.07
C ILE A 65 6.99 -10.76 3.45
N GLU A 66 6.63 -11.75 4.28
CA GLU A 66 7.53 -12.80 4.78
C GLU A 66 7.79 -13.92 3.77
N ASN A 67 6.85 -14.19 2.84
CA ASN A 67 7.01 -15.29 1.88
C ASN A 67 8.27 -15.08 1.03
N THR A 68 9.25 -15.95 1.32
CA THR A 68 10.60 -16.01 0.76
C THR A 68 10.66 -16.60 -0.65
N SER A 69 9.53 -17.01 -1.21
CA SER A 69 9.51 -17.84 -2.41
C SER A 69 9.46 -17.10 -3.74
N ASP A 70 9.42 -15.76 -3.76
CA ASP A 70 9.76 -14.91 -4.93
C ASP A 70 9.44 -13.42 -4.66
N THR A 71 8.43 -13.12 -3.83
CA THR A 71 7.91 -11.74 -3.73
C THR A 71 8.71 -10.81 -2.82
N SER A 72 9.40 -11.33 -1.80
CA SER A 72 10.15 -10.52 -0.84
C SER A 72 11.36 -9.82 -1.48
N GLU A 73 12.08 -10.51 -2.37
CA GLU A 73 13.24 -9.97 -3.09
C GLU A 73 12.86 -9.09 -4.28
N ASN A 74 11.58 -9.11 -4.66
CA ASN A 74 11.05 -8.33 -5.76
C ASN A 74 10.77 -6.88 -5.34
N TYR A 75 10.98 -5.97 -6.29
CA TYR A 75 10.43 -4.63 -6.22
C TYR A 75 8.95 -4.64 -6.61
N SER A 76 8.13 -3.88 -5.89
CA SER A 76 6.73 -3.71 -6.25
C SER A 76 6.56 -3.12 -7.66
N SER A 77 5.41 -3.36 -8.28
CA SER A 77 5.00 -2.75 -9.56
C SER A 77 5.12 -1.23 -9.53
N MET A 78 4.88 -0.61 -8.38
CA MET A 78 4.93 0.84 -8.19
C MET A 78 6.37 1.37 -8.20
N VAL A 79 7.31 0.70 -7.53
CA VAL A 79 8.75 1.00 -7.64
C VAL A 79 9.21 0.88 -9.10
N GLN A 80 8.83 -0.22 -9.77
CA GLN A 80 9.21 -0.44 -11.16
C GLN A 80 8.64 0.63 -12.11
N SER A 81 7.43 1.12 -11.83
CA SER A 81 6.81 2.19 -12.61
C SER A 81 7.56 3.52 -12.42
N LEU A 82 7.89 3.88 -11.17
CA LEU A 82 8.71 5.06 -10.87
C LEU A 82 10.06 4.98 -11.57
N ARG A 83 10.83 3.90 -11.37
CA ARG A 83 12.13 3.71 -12.03
C ARG A 83 12.09 3.78 -13.56
N LYS A 84 10.95 3.44 -14.18
CA LYS A 84 10.71 3.54 -15.64
C LYS A 84 10.09 4.88 -16.05
N ARG A 85 9.92 5.83 -15.13
CA ARG A 85 9.26 7.13 -15.29
C ARG A 85 7.84 7.00 -15.89
N LYS A 86 7.11 5.98 -15.46
CA LYS A 86 5.73 5.71 -15.88
C LYS A 86 4.75 6.05 -14.75
N PRO A 87 3.50 6.43 -15.09
CA PRO A 87 2.44 6.55 -14.09
C PRO A 87 2.29 5.26 -13.28
N THR A 88 2.08 5.40 -11.98
CA THR A 88 1.84 4.28 -11.08
C THR A 88 0.35 3.96 -10.97
N GLU A 89 0.03 2.82 -10.33
CA GLU A 89 -1.33 2.44 -9.96
C GLU A 89 -1.81 3.05 -8.62
N ILE A 90 -1.16 4.10 -8.10
CA ILE A 90 -1.48 4.64 -6.77
C ILE A 90 -2.91 5.16 -6.65
N ASP A 91 -3.43 5.78 -7.72
CA ASP A 91 -4.79 6.31 -7.77
C ASP A 91 -5.85 5.20 -7.77
N SER A 92 -5.57 4.06 -8.42
CA SER A 92 -6.50 2.93 -8.49
C SER A 92 -6.46 2.04 -7.24
N ILE A 93 -5.42 2.17 -6.41
CA ILE A 93 -5.27 1.43 -5.15
C ILE A 93 -5.60 2.34 -3.96
N ASN A 94 -4.64 3.12 -3.45
CA ASN A 94 -4.82 3.98 -2.29
C ASN A 94 -5.81 5.11 -2.58
N GLY A 95 -5.84 5.64 -3.81
CA GLY A 95 -6.82 6.66 -4.23
C GLY A 95 -8.27 6.20 -4.10
N ILE A 96 -8.59 4.96 -4.47
CA ILE A 96 -9.93 4.39 -4.29
C ILE A 96 -10.24 4.18 -2.81
N ILE A 97 -9.29 3.69 -2.00
CA ILE A 97 -9.48 3.51 -0.55
C ILE A 97 -9.80 4.84 0.13
N VAL A 98 -9.02 5.89 -0.15
CA VAL A 98 -9.25 7.24 0.39
C VAL A 98 -10.60 7.80 -0.06
N LYS A 99 -10.94 7.66 -1.34
CA LYS A 99 -12.23 8.12 -1.88
C LYS A 99 -13.41 7.45 -1.17
N GLU A 100 -13.34 6.14 -0.97
CA GLU A 100 -14.40 5.37 -0.33
C GLU A 100 -14.44 5.61 1.18
N GLY A 101 -13.29 5.77 1.84
CA GLY A 101 -13.20 6.17 3.25
C GLY A 101 -13.91 7.50 3.50
N LYS A 102 -13.63 8.52 2.67
CA LYS A 102 -14.31 9.83 2.76
C LYS A 102 -15.82 9.74 2.62
N LYS A 103 -16.33 8.93 1.69
CA LYS A 103 -17.79 8.71 1.53
C LYS A 103 -18.45 8.05 2.73
N LYS A 104 -17.69 7.27 3.51
CA LYS A 104 -18.18 6.50 4.66
C LYS A 104 -17.81 7.13 6.01
N GLY A 105 -17.13 8.29 6.02
CA GLY A 105 -16.65 8.92 7.25
C GLY A 105 -15.55 8.13 7.97
N ILE A 106 -14.78 7.33 7.24
CA ILE A 106 -13.71 6.49 7.78
C ILE A 106 -12.38 7.20 7.57
N ASP A 107 -11.61 7.30 8.66
CA ASP A 107 -10.26 7.84 8.61
C ASP A 107 -9.34 6.93 7.78
N THR A 108 -8.68 7.54 6.80
CA THR A 108 -7.74 6.92 5.85
C THR A 108 -6.49 7.79 5.69
N SER A 109 -6.12 8.50 6.76
CA SER A 109 -5.07 9.52 6.75
C SER A 109 -3.71 8.97 6.31
N ILE A 110 -3.34 7.74 6.71
CA ILE A 110 -2.07 7.15 6.31
C ILE A 110 -2.11 6.69 4.84
N ASN A 111 -3.23 6.12 4.38
CA ASN A 111 -3.44 5.90 2.94
C ASN A 111 -3.33 7.20 2.13
N GLU A 112 -3.93 8.30 2.60
CA GLU A 112 -3.89 9.59 1.92
C GLU A 112 -2.50 10.21 1.91
N LEU A 113 -1.72 10.05 2.98
CA LEU A 113 -0.33 10.48 3.05
C LEU A 113 0.51 9.77 1.97
N PHE A 114 0.45 8.44 1.92
CA PHE A 114 1.22 7.67 0.96
C PHE A 114 0.79 7.89 -0.49
N LEU A 115 -0.52 8.08 -0.73
CA LEU A 115 -1.02 8.54 -2.03
C LEU A 115 -0.34 9.83 -2.48
N LYS A 116 -0.26 10.84 -1.59
CA LYS A 116 0.38 12.13 -1.90
C LYS A 116 1.88 11.98 -2.12
N MET A 117 2.57 11.20 -1.29
CA MET A 117 4.02 10.99 -1.40
C MET A 117 4.40 10.33 -2.72
N VAL A 118 3.69 9.27 -3.14
CA VAL A 118 3.95 8.61 -4.43
C VAL A 118 3.67 9.56 -5.60
N LYS A 119 2.60 10.35 -5.55
CA LYS A 119 2.34 11.38 -6.57
C LYS A 119 3.46 12.42 -6.67
N MET A 120 4.11 12.76 -5.55
CA MET A 120 5.26 13.64 -5.57
C MET A 120 6.50 12.96 -6.17
N ARG A 121 6.72 11.67 -5.91
CA ARG A 121 7.77 10.87 -6.57
C ARG A 121 7.58 10.84 -8.09
N GLU A 122 6.36 10.58 -8.57
CA GLU A 122 6.03 10.60 -10.01
C GLU A 122 6.41 11.92 -10.67
N ARG A 123 6.14 13.06 -10.02
CA ARG A 123 6.47 14.40 -10.56
C ARG A 123 7.96 14.72 -10.53
N ALA A 124 8.65 14.30 -9.47
CA ALA A 124 10.08 14.56 -9.32
C ALA A 124 10.90 13.82 -10.37
N GLU A 125 10.51 12.59 -10.73
CA GLU A 125 11.23 11.76 -11.69
C GLU A 125 10.96 12.11 -13.16
N VAL A 126 9.92 12.92 -13.45
CA VAL A 126 9.63 13.47 -14.79
C VAL A 126 10.51 14.68 -15.13
N LYS A 127 11.18 15.30 -14.15
CA LYS A 127 11.97 16.53 -14.33
C LYS A 127 13.46 16.32 -14.66
N GLY A 128 13.85 15.15 -15.17
CA GLY A 128 15.20 14.91 -15.68
C GLY A 128 15.18 13.99 -16.87
#